data_AF-A0A962TES1-F1
#
_entry.id   AF-A0A962TES1-F1
#
_cell.length_a   1.000
_cell.length_b   1.000
_cell.length_c   1.000
_cell.angle_alpha   90.00
_cell.angle_beta   90.00
_cell.angle_gamma   90.00
#
_symmetry.space_group_name_H-M   'P 1'
#
loop_
_entity.id
_entity.type
_entity.pdbx_description
1 polymer ?
#
loop_
_entity_poly.entity_id
_entity_poly.type
_entity_poly.pdbx_seq_one_letter_code
_entity_poly.pdbx_strand_id
1 'polypeptide(L)'
;WLQDANYAKTSGYDADGQMTWNAAMTWADQLVYGGYDDWRLPTIVDTGTPGCNVANSGTDCGYNVQTADTGTNPVTVYSELAYMYYVNLGLKGYFDTSGGVQVDWGIFGDGTGGNGRQNNVGLINNLQSFVYWSGAEYTPNSNFAWYFNALYGLQNAFYKDNVVYAWAVRSGDVAVAPPSIPEPGSLALVGLGVIALGAARRRRG
;
A
#
# COMPACT_ATOMS: atom_id res chain seq x y z
N TRP A 1 7.87 -4.16 -7.25
CA TRP A 1 7.37 -5.15 -6.29
C TRP A 1 7.39 -6.52 -6.94
N LEU A 2 7.60 -7.59 -6.17
CA LEU A 2 7.28 -8.92 -6.68
C LEU A 2 5.78 -8.98 -6.99
N GLN A 3 5.43 -9.54 -8.14
CA GLN A 3 4.03 -9.71 -8.51
C GLN A 3 3.33 -10.72 -7.58
N ASP A 4 4.07 -11.74 -7.14
CA ASP A 4 3.63 -12.71 -6.15
C ASP A 4 3.95 -12.20 -4.74
N ALA A 5 2.90 -11.82 -4.00
CA ALA A 5 3.02 -11.33 -2.63
C ALA A 5 3.28 -12.44 -1.60
N ASN A 6 3.41 -13.70 -2.03
CA ASN A 6 3.90 -14.80 -1.21
C ASN A 6 4.99 -15.59 -1.96
N TYR A 7 5.89 -14.88 -2.63
CA TYR A 7 6.94 -15.50 -3.43
C TYR A 7 7.90 -16.39 -2.62
N ALA A 8 8.11 -16.10 -1.34
CA ALA A 8 8.90 -16.98 -0.47
C ALA A 8 8.36 -18.43 -0.48
N LYS A 9 7.03 -18.58 -0.48
CA LYS A 9 6.37 -19.88 -0.63
C LYS A 9 6.46 -20.44 -2.04
N THR A 10 6.10 -19.65 -3.05
CA THR A 10 5.96 -20.18 -4.42
C THR A 10 7.31 -20.48 -5.09
N SER A 11 8.38 -19.82 -4.65
CA SER A 11 9.76 -20.17 -5.03
C SER A 11 10.30 -21.42 -4.33
N GLY A 12 9.62 -21.90 -3.28
CA GLY A 12 10.05 -23.02 -2.44
C GLY A 12 11.13 -22.65 -1.40
N TYR A 13 11.39 -21.36 -1.18
CA TYR A 13 12.33 -20.90 -0.14
C TYR A 13 11.82 -21.22 1.26
N ASP A 14 10.53 -21.02 1.49
CA ASP A 14 9.84 -21.33 2.74
C ASP A 14 8.57 -22.16 2.46
N ALA A 15 8.15 -23.00 3.41
CA ALA A 15 7.03 -23.91 3.23
C ALA A 15 5.66 -23.20 3.19
N ASP A 16 5.49 -22.13 3.96
CA ASP A 16 4.25 -21.35 4.01
C ASP A 16 4.45 -19.87 3.64
N GLY A 17 5.71 -19.42 3.58
CA GLY A 17 6.11 -18.07 3.23
C GLY A 17 6.15 -17.11 4.42
N GLN A 18 5.91 -17.62 5.63
CA GLN A 18 5.99 -16.85 6.85
C GLN A 18 7.35 -17.06 7.51
N MET A 19 7.94 -16.00 8.03
CA MET A 19 9.26 -16.05 8.62
C MET A 19 9.45 -14.98 9.69
N THR A 20 10.44 -15.17 10.56
CA THR A 20 10.87 -14.13 11.52
C THR A 20 11.41 -12.92 10.77
N TRP A 21 11.46 -11.77 11.43
CA TRP A 21 11.91 -10.54 10.79
C TRP A 21 13.36 -10.67 10.26
N ASN A 22 14.25 -11.28 11.05
CA ASN A 22 15.64 -11.52 10.64
C ASN A 22 15.70 -12.45 9.42
N ALA A 23 14.88 -13.51 9.39
CA ALA A 23 14.81 -14.41 8.24
C ALA A 23 14.23 -13.72 7.00
N ALA A 24 13.24 -12.83 7.15
CA ALA A 24 12.70 -12.01 6.07
C ALA A 24 13.72 -11.05 5.47
N MET A 25 14.53 -10.41 6.31
CA MET A 25 15.63 -9.56 5.87
C MET A 25 16.66 -10.36 5.08
N THR A 26 17.08 -11.54 5.59
CA THR A 26 18.01 -12.43 4.89
C THR A 26 17.45 -12.95 3.56
N TRP A 27 16.18 -13.37 3.54
CA TRP A 27 15.52 -13.83 2.32
C TRP A 27 15.52 -12.76 1.24
N ALA A 28 15.13 -11.52 1.59
CA ALA A 28 15.06 -10.43 0.62
C ALA A 28 16.45 -10.03 0.11
N ASP A 29 17.46 -9.98 0.98
CA ASP A 29 18.86 -9.62 0.64
C ASP A 29 19.52 -10.65 -0.31
N GLN A 30 19.14 -11.92 -0.21
CA GLN A 30 19.64 -13.01 -1.05
C GLN A 30 18.83 -13.23 -2.32
N LEU A 31 17.70 -12.52 -2.47
CA LEU A 31 16.75 -12.78 -3.55
C LEU A 31 17.33 -12.32 -4.89
N VAL A 32 17.43 -13.26 -5.83
CA VAL A 32 17.69 -12.98 -7.25
C VAL A 32 16.45 -13.34 -8.06
N TYR A 33 15.78 -12.34 -8.63
CA TYR A 33 14.56 -12.53 -9.39
C TYR A 33 14.46 -11.53 -10.54
N GLY A 34 14.05 -12.03 -11.73
CA GLY A 34 13.87 -11.18 -12.92
C GLY A 34 15.16 -10.54 -13.43
N GLY A 35 16.33 -11.10 -13.10
CA GLY A 35 17.64 -10.52 -13.44
C GLY A 35 18.13 -9.45 -12.48
N TYR A 36 17.49 -9.29 -11.32
CA TYR A 36 17.84 -8.30 -10.30
C TYR A 36 18.17 -8.98 -8.96
N ASP A 37 19.13 -8.39 -8.23
CA ASP A 37 19.68 -8.86 -6.95
C ASP A 37 19.60 -7.78 -5.84
N ASP A 38 18.95 -6.64 -6.10
CA ASP A 38 18.77 -5.49 -5.21
C ASP A 38 17.38 -5.48 -4.55
N TRP A 39 16.84 -6.66 -4.25
CA TRP A 39 15.57 -6.81 -3.57
C TRP A 39 15.70 -6.52 -2.08
N ARG A 40 14.64 -5.94 -1.49
CA ARG A 40 14.59 -5.64 -0.06
C ARG A 40 13.17 -5.76 0.47
N LEU A 41 13.03 -5.80 1.79
CA LEU A 41 11.73 -5.55 2.41
C LEU A 41 11.30 -4.08 2.20
N PRO A 42 9.98 -3.80 2.23
CA PRO A 42 9.47 -2.45 2.06
C PRO A 42 9.84 -1.56 3.26
N THR A 43 10.04 -0.27 3.04
CA THR A 43 10.44 0.68 4.09
C THR A 43 9.25 1.41 4.70
N ILE A 44 9.51 1.99 5.86
CA ILE A 44 8.67 2.94 6.57
C ILE A 44 9.55 4.05 7.16
N VAL A 45 9.02 5.26 7.21
CA VAL A 45 9.56 6.41 7.93
C VAL A 45 8.69 6.63 9.17
N ASP A 46 9.30 6.52 10.35
CA ASP A 46 8.68 6.92 11.63
C ASP A 46 8.60 8.46 11.65
N THR A 47 7.40 9.00 11.85
CA THR A 47 7.14 10.44 11.76
C THR A 47 6.50 10.94 13.05
N GLY A 48 6.88 12.15 13.47
CA GLY A 48 6.33 12.74 14.68
C GLY A 48 7.13 12.30 15.92
N THR A 49 6.44 11.76 16.92
CA THR A 49 7.11 11.30 18.15
C THR A 49 7.61 9.88 17.94
N PRO A 50 8.89 9.56 18.21
CA PRO A 50 9.43 8.22 17.97
C PRO A 50 8.53 7.11 18.51
N GLY A 51 8.18 6.17 17.63
CA GLY A 51 7.32 5.04 17.92
C GLY A 51 5.90 5.14 17.36
N CYS A 52 5.05 4.24 17.81
CA CYS A 52 3.71 4.07 17.27
C CYS A 52 2.76 5.20 17.72
N ASN A 53 2.57 6.20 16.86
CA ASN A 53 1.60 7.28 17.05
C ASN A 53 0.22 6.83 16.53
N VAL A 54 -0.50 5.99 17.30
CA VAL A 54 -1.78 5.40 16.84
C VAL A 54 -2.82 6.46 16.53
N ALA A 55 -3.29 6.48 15.28
CA ALA A 55 -4.47 7.22 14.87
C ALA A 55 -5.23 6.49 13.75
N ASN A 56 -6.37 7.07 13.33
CA ASN A 56 -7.11 6.60 12.17
C ASN A 56 -6.82 7.42 10.91
N SER A 57 -5.91 8.40 10.97
CA SER A 57 -5.53 9.23 9.83
C SER A 57 -4.21 9.94 10.09
N GLY A 58 -3.33 9.95 9.10
CA GLY A 58 -2.23 10.92 8.99
C GLY A 58 -1.08 10.77 9.99
N THR A 59 -0.97 9.63 10.67
CA THR A 59 0.21 9.24 11.46
C THR A 59 0.93 8.07 10.81
N ASP A 60 2.03 7.60 11.39
CA ASP A 60 2.80 6.43 10.95
C ASP A 60 2.35 5.10 11.57
N CYS A 61 1.34 5.13 12.46
CA CYS A 61 0.83 3.94 13.13
C CYS A 61 -0.69 3.98 13.28
N GLY A 62 -1.35 2.84 13.12
CA GLY A 62 -2.82 2.74 13.12
C GLY A 62 -3.40 2.54 11.73
N TYR A 63 -4.53 3.19 11.45
CA TYR A 63 -5.28 3.08 10.19
C TYR A 63 -5.13 4.35 9.36
N ASN A 64 -5.28 4.22 8.04
CA ASN A 64 -5.13 5.32 7.08
C ASN A 64 -3.87 6.18 7.37
N VAL A 65 -2.77 5.48 7.63
CA VAL A 65 -1.46 6.06 7.93
C VAL A 65 -0.94 6.89 6.76
N GLN A 66 0.03 7.76 7.02
CA GLN A 66 0.74 8.48 5.98
C GLN A 66 1.39 7.48 5.01
N THR A 67 1.01 7.58 3.74
CA THR A 67 1.53 6.70 2.69
C THR A 67 2.66 7.38 1.92
N ALA A 68 2.39 8.55 1.35
CA ALA A 68 3.35 9.40 0.66
C ALA A 68 2.90 10.87 0.66
N ASP A 69 3.85 11.79 0.54
CA ASP A 69 3.64 13.20 0.20
C ASP A 69 3.93 13.41 -1.29
N THR A 70 2.87 13.62 -2.08
CA THR A 70 2.96 13.89 -3.52
C THR A 70 3.24 15.35 -3.85
N GLY A 71 3.31 16.23 -2.84
CA GLY A 71 3.67 17.63 -2.96
C GLY A 71 5.19 17.88 -3.02
N THR A 72 6.01 16.88 -2.70
CA THR A 72 7.47 16.95 -2.76
C THR A 72 8.02 16.44 -4.10
N ASN A 73 9.23 16.88 -4.45
CA ASN A 73 9.96 16.40 -5.63
C ASN A 73 11.42 16.08 -5.27
N PRO A 74 11.83 14.79 -5.22
CA PRO A 74 11.01 13.61 -5.49
C PRO A 74 9.92 13.38 -4.44
N VAL A 75 8.86 12.64 -4.81
CA VAL A 75 7.78 12.22 -3.91
C VAL A 75 8.39 11.52 -2.69
N THR A 76 7.97 11.94 -1.50
CA THR A 76 8.38 11.33 -0.25
C THR A 76 7.43 10.19 0.08
N VAL A 77 7.94 8.96 0.20
CA VAL A 77 7.13 7.81 0.60
C VAL A 77 7.39 7.51 2.08
N TYR A 78 6.33 7.51 2.89
CA TYR A 78 6.40 7.25 4.34
C TYR A 78 6.20 5.78 4.67
N SER A 79 5.38 5.04 3.93
CA SER A 79 5.22 3.60 4.11
C SER A 79 4.91 2.94 2.78
N GLU A 80 5.85 2.14 2.28
CA GLU A 80 5.71 1.49 0.97
C GLU A 80 4.58 0.44 0.98
N LEU A 81 4.42 -0.32 2.08
CA LEU A 81 3.31 -1.27 2.23
C LEU A 81 1.96 -0.57 2.32
N ALA A 82 1.86 0.52 3.10
CA ALA A 82 0.61 1.27 3.19
C ALA A 82 0.28 1.97 1.88
N TYR A 83 1.28 2.51 1.18
CA TYR A 83 1.11 3.07 -0.16
C TYR A 83 0.62 2.02 -1.16
N MET A 84 1.24 0.82 -1.17
CA MET A 84 0.77 -0.28 -2.00
C MET A 84 -0.69 -0.65 -1.69
N TYR A 85 -1.03 -0.82 -0.42
CA TYR A 85 -2.36 -1.24 0.00
C TYR A 85 -3.45 -0.18 -0.29
N TYR A 86 -3.26 1.04 0.22
CA TYR A 86 -4.29 2.09 0.16
C TYR A 86 -4.34 2.80 -1.20
N VAL A 87 -3.18 3.03 -1.84
CA VAL A 87 -3.09 3.85 -3.05
C VAL A 87 -3.08 3.00 -4.30
N ASN A 88 -2.14 2.05 -4.42
CA ASN A 88 -1.99 1.28 -5.65
C ASN A 88 -3.11 0.24 -5.84
N LEU A 89 -3.52 -0.44 -4.75
CA LEU A 89 -4.57 -1.45 -4.80
C LEU A 89 -5.97 -0.89 -4.49
N GLY A 90 -6.06 0.34 -3.97
CA GLY A 90 -7.33 0.98 -3.61
C GLY A 90 -8.09 0.26 -2.50
N LEU A 91 -7.39 -0.48 -1.64
CA LEU A 91 -7.99 -1.25 -0.56
C LEU A 91 -8.29 -0.36 0.65
N LYS A 92 -9.29 -0.76 1.44
CA LYS A 92 -9.75 -0.02 2.62
C LYS A 92 -9.32 -0.69 3.92
N GLY A 93 -8.98 0.13 4.91
CA GLY A 93 -8.74 -0.31 6.27
C GLY A 93 -10.05 -0.58 7.02
N TYR A 94 -9.98 -1.28 8.15
CA TYR A 94 -11.15 -1.58 8.97
C TYR A 94 -11.86 -0.31 9.47
N PHE A 95 -11.09 0.72 9.84
CA PHE A 95 -11.60 2.04 10.15
C PHE A 95 -11.37 3.04 9.01
N ASP A 96 -12.34 3.91 8.77
CA ASP A 96 -12.17 5.11 7.96
C ASP A 96 -11.37 6.20 8.72
N THR A 97 -11.13 7.34 8.07
CA THR A 97 -10.34 8.44 8.65
C THR A 97 -10.95 9.09 9.87
N SER A 98 -12.24 8.88 10.12
CA SER A 98 -12.99 9.35 11.29
C SER A 98 -13.14 8.27 12.38
N GLY A 99 -12.60 7.06 12.15
CA GLY A 99 -12.76 5.92 13.05
C GLY A 99 -14.07 5.15 12.89
N GLY A 100 -14.85 5.41 11.83
CA GLY A 100 -16.03 4.65 11.48
C GLY A 100 -15.65 3.27 10.92
N VAL A 101 -16.39 2.22 11.31
CA VAL A 101 -16.18 0.88 10.76
C VAL A 101 -16.62 0.86 9.30
N GLN A 102 -15.72 0.44 8.41
CA GLN A 102 -16.03 0.23 7.00
C GLN A 102 -16.65 -1.16 6.81
N VAL A 103 -17.48 -1.36 5.78
CA VAL A 103 -18.07 -2.67 5.47
C VAL A 103 -17.37 -3.38 4.33
N ASP A 104 -16.50 -2.68 3.61
CA ASP A 104 -15.79 -3.12 2.41
C ASP A 104 -14.26 -3.08 2.61
N TRP A 105 -13.81 -3.30 3.85
CA TRP A 105 -12.39 -3.36 4.21
C TRP A 105 -11.74 -4.68 3.77
N GLY A 106 -10.40 -4.69 3.82
CA GLY A 106 -9.58 -5.88 3.60
C GLY A 106 -9.38 -6.21 2.12
N ILE A 107 -8.54 -7.22 1.87
CA ILE A 107 -8.13 -7.60 0.50
C ILE A 107 -9.26 -8.20 -0.36
N PHE A 108 -10.40 -8.54 0.25
CA PHE A 108 -11.59 -9.05 -0.45
C PHE A 108 -12.60 -7.94 -0.79
N GLY A 109 -12.49 -6.77 -0.15
CA GLY A 109 -13.39 -5.63 -0.39
C GLY A 109 -14.85 -5.87 0.06
N ASP A 110 -15.09 -6.88 0.89
CA ASP A 110 -16.43 -7.27 1.36
C ASP A 110 -16.53 -7.29 2.89
N GLY A 111 -15.51 -6.73 3.58
CA GLY A 111 -15.41 -6.73 5.03
C GLY A 111 -15.25 -8.12 5.63
N THR A 112 -14.93 -9.11 4.80
CA THR A 112 -14.54 -10.44 5.27
C THR A 112 -13.03 -10.55 5.36
N GLY A 113 -12.61 -11.42 6.28
CA GLY A 113 -11.21 -11.67 6.51
C GLY A 113 -11.00 -13.00 7.21
N GLY A 114 -9.75 -13.34 7.45
CA GLY A 114 -9.35 -14.53 8.18
C GLY A 114 -7.87 -14.76 7.99
N ASN A 115 -7.18 -15.03 9.10
CA ASN A 115 -5.75 -15.34 9.05
C ASN A 115 -5.52 -16.53 8.11
N GLY A 116 -4.57 -16.38 7.18
CA GLY A 116 -4.22 -17.42 6.22
C GLY A 116 -5.11 -17.52 4.98
N ARG A 117 -6.09 -16.61 4.78
CA ARG A 117 -6.76 -16.45 3.49
C ARG A 117 -5.88 -15.64 2.53
N GLN A 118 -6.04 -15.85 1.22
CA GLN A 118 -5.34 -15.08 0.19
C GLN A 118 -6.28 -14.64 -0.93
N ASN A 119 -5.91 -13.58 -1.65
CA ASN A 119 -6.61 -13.07 -2.82
C ASN A 119 -5.62 -12.59 -3.90
N ASN A 120 -6.07 -12.53 -5.14
CA ASN A 120 -5.38 -11.79 -6.20
C ASN A 120 -6.08 -10.43 -6.36
N VAL A 121 -5.31 -9.35 -6.31
CA VAL A 121 -5.83 -7.98 -6.37
C VAL A 121 -5.12 -7.22 -7.49
N GLY A 122 -5.85 -6.91 -8.56
CA GLY A 122 -5.27 -6.31 -9.76
C GLY A 122 -4.18 -7.20 -10.37
N LEU A 123 -2.96 -6.66 -10.48
CA LEU A 123 -1.80 -7.41 -10.97
C LEU A 123 -1.10 -8.23 -9.88
N ILE A 124 -1.46 -8.06 -8.61
CA ILE A 124 -0.79 -8.74 -7.49
C ILE A 124 -1.45 -10.08 -7.23
N ASN A 125 -0.62 -11.13 -7.21
CA ASN A 125 -1.02 -12.50 -6.95
C ASN A 125 -0.69 -12.89 -5.51
N ASN A 126 -1.46 -13.83 -4.95
CA ASN A 126 -1.24 -14.44 -3.64
C ASN A 126 -1.09 -13.41 -2.49
N LEU A 127 -1.80 -12.28 -2.55
CA LEU A 127 -1.84 -11.32 -1.45
C LEU A 127 -2.50 -11.98 -0.25
N GLN A 128 -1.79 -12.01 0.87
CA GLN A 128 -2.23 -12.68 2.08
C GLN A 128 -3.05 -11.73 2.94
N SER A 129 -4.17 -12.22 3.47
CA SER A 129 -5.04 -11.53 4.42
C SER A 129 -4.42 -11.61 5.82
N PHE A 130 -3.21 -11.09 5.97
CA PHE A 130 -2.41 -11.19 7.19
C PHE A 130 -1.32 -10.10 7.24
N VAL A 131 -0.37 -10.28 8.16
CA VAL A 131 0.73 -9.35 8.43
C VAL A 131 1.89 -9.54 7.46
N TYR A 132 2.48 -8.42 7.04
CA TYR A 132 3.71 -8.31 6.24
C TYR A 132 4.77 -7.50 6.99
N TRP A 133 5.99 -8.01 7.05
CA TRP A 133 7.12 -7.27 7.61
C TRP A 133 7.50 -6.04 6.77
N SER A 134 7.79 -4.93 7.46
CA SER A 134 8.63 -3.85 6.94
C SER A 134 10.09 -4.14 7.23
N GLY A 135 10.99 -3.61 6.40
CA GLY A 135 12.44 -3.67 6.60
C GLY A 135 12.97 -2.75 7.70
N ALA A 136 12.11 -2.00 8.39
CA ALA A 136 12.51 -1.10 9.46
C ALA A 136 12.36 -1.71 10.86
N GLU A 137 13.44 -1.65 11.64
CA GLU A 137 13.40 -1.89 13.07
C GLU A 137 12.57 -0.83 13.80
N TYR A 138 11.86 -1.21 14.86
CA TYR A 138 11.09 -0.29 15.68
C TYR A 138 12.01 0.41 16.68
N THR A 139 12.36 1.67 16.41
CA THR A 139 13.39 2.41 17.16
C THR A 139 13.19 2.47 18.67
N PRO A 140 11.96 2.62 19.22
CA PRO A 140 11.78 2.64 20.68
C PRO A 140 12.11 1.31 21.37
N ASN A 141 12.11 0.18 20.65
CA ASN A 141 12.46 -1.12 21.19
C ASN A 141 12.98 -2.06 20.08
N SER A 142 14.28 -2.31 20.08
CA SER A 142 14.99 -3.10 19.05
C SER A 142 14.57 -4.58 18.96
N ASN A 143 13.79 -5.09 19.93
CA ASN A 143 13.16 -6.41 19.84
C ASN A 143 11.98 -6.44 18.85
N PHE A 144 11.52 -5.27 18.40
CA PHE A 144 10.38 -5.11 17.52
C PHE A 144 10.80 -4.61 16.14
N ALA A 145 9.96 -4.90 15.15
CA ALA A 145 10.03 -4.32 13.82
C ALA A 145 8.64 -3.87 13.37
N TRP A 146 8.61 -2.92 12.45
CA TRP A 146 7.37 -2.44 11.86
C TRP A 146 6.75 -3.50 10.94
N TYR A 147 5.43 -3.50 10.84
CA TYR A 147 4.67 -4.34 9.94
C TYR A 147 3.45 -3.60 9.38
N PHE A 148 2.91 -4.13 8.30
CA PHE A 148 1.60 -3.75 7.79
C PHE A 148 0.68 -4.98 7.75
N ASN A 149 -0.52 -4.87 8.32
CA ASN A 149 -1.51 -5.93 8.35
C ASN A 149 -2.54 -5.69 7.25
N ALA A 150 -2.41 -6.44 6.15
CA ALA A 150 -3.30 -6.38 5.01
C ALA A 150 -4.69 -6.97 5.30
N LEU A 151 -4.88 -7.71 6.41
CA LEU A 151 -6.22 -8.06 6.89
C LEU A 151 -7.00 -6.79 7.22
N TYR A 152 -6.44 -5.91 8.04
CA TYR A 152 -7.16 -4.75 8.60
C TYR A 152 -6.76 -3.40 7.99
N GLY A 153 -5.72 -3.34 7.16
CA GLY A 153 -5.08 -2.08 6.76
C GLY A 153 -4.34 -1.38 7.91
N LEU A 154 -3.90 -2.14 8.93
CA LEU A 154 -3.30 -1.60 10.15
C LEU A 154 -1.77 -1.61 10.05
N GLN A 155 -1.12 -0.48 10.35
CA GLN A 155 0.33 -0.40 10.53
C GLN A 155 0.67 -0.36 12.01
N ASN A 156 1.62 -1.19 12.46
CA ASN A 156 2.08 -1.23 13.85
C ASN A 156 3.46 -1.92 13.95
N ALA A 157 3.94 -2.18 15.16
CA ALA A 157 5.16 -2.92 15.43
C ALA A 157 4.88 -4.27 16.12
N PHE A 158 5.70 -5.27 15.84
CA PHE A 158 5.61 -6.63 16.39
C PHE A 158 7.00 -7.13 16.81
N TYR A 159 7.07 -8.01 17.82
CA TYR A 159 8.31 -8.74 18.15
C TYR A 159 8.86 -9.49 16.94
N LYS A 160 10.17 -9.33 16.68
CA LYS A 160 10.88 -9.90 15.52
C LYS A 160 10.86 -11.42 15.44
N ASP A 161 10.60 -12.11 16.56
CA ASP A 161 10.50 -13.57 16.63
C ASP A 161 9.16 -14.13 16.12
N ASN A 162 8.19 -13.26 15.80
CA ASN A 162 6.94 -13.71 15.19
C ASN A 162 7.14 -14.09 13.73
N VAL A 163 6.33 -15.03 13.28
CA VAL A 163 6.44 -15.62 11.96
C VAL A 163 5.28 -15.08 11.14
N VAL A 164 5.57 -14.20 10.19
CA VAL A 164 4.59 -13.52 9.32
C VAL A 164 5.15 -13.37 7.90
N TYR A 165 4.35 -12.91 6.94
CA TYR A 165 4.77 -12.87 5.53
C TYR A 165 5.81 -11.78 5.24
N ALA A 166 6.55 -11.96 4.15
CA ALA A 166 7.48 -11.00 3.59
C ALA A 166 7.14 -10.74 2.11
N TRP A 167 7.20 -9.48 1.68
CA TRP A 167 6.92 -9.10 0.30
C TRP A 167 7.98 -8.14 -0.23
N ALA A 168 8.85 -8.65 -1.11
CA ALA A 168 9.99 -7.88 -1.57
C ALA A 168 9.62 -6.81 -2.61
N VAL A 169 10.34 -5.70 -2.54
CA VAL A 169 10.24 -4.55 -3.43
C VAL A 169 11.64 -4.10 -3.85
N ARG A 170 11.75 -3.42 -4.99
CA ARG A 170 12.97 -2.76 -5.44
C ARG A 170 12.81 -1.25 -5.34
N SER A 171 13.91 -0.56 -5.10
CA SER A 171 13.91 0.91 -5.08
C SER A 171 13.52 1.47 -6.45
N GLY A 172 12.72 2.54 -6.45
CA GLY A 172 12.18 3.15 -7.68
C GLY A 172 10.78 2.67 -8.07
N ASP A 173 10.26 1.61 -7.44
CA ASP A 173 8.89 1.10 -7.69
C ASP A 173 7.77 1.93 -7.04
N VAL A 174 8.09 2.96 -6.25
CA VAL A 174 7.12 3.66 -5.38
C VAL A 174 6.92 5.15 -5.73
N ALA A 175 7.46 5.64 -6.84
CA ALA A 175 7.06 6.96 -7.36
C ALA A 175 7.50 7.19 -8.82
N VAL A 176 6.58 6.94 -9.75
CA VAL A 176 6.26 7.95 -10.76
C VAL A 176 4.73 8.01 -10.76
N ALA A 177 4.15 9.00 -10.08
CA ALA A 177 2.78 9.37 -10.40
C ALA A 177 2.75 9.61 -11.91
N PRO A 178 1.83 8.99 -12.69
CA PRO A 178 1.66 9.40 -14.08
C PRO A 178 1.48 10.93 -14.06
N PRO A 179 2.08 11.67 -15.02
CA PRO A 179 1.88 13.11 -15.08
C PRO A 179 0.39 13.36 -14.97
N SER A 180 -0.02 14.23 -14.04
CA SER A 180 -1.42 14.58 -13.87
C SER A 180 -1.98 14.90 -15.23
N ILE A 181 -2.79 13.99 -15.78
CA ILE A 181 -3.49 14.25 -17.03
C ILE A 181 -4.44 15.38 -16.63
N PRO A 182 -4.27 16.61 -17.16
CA PRO A 182 -5.25 17.64 -16.90
C PRO A 182 -6.58 17.06 -17.36
N GLU A 183 -7.55 16.97 -16.45
CA GLU A 183 -8.89 16.53 -16.83
C GLU A 183 -9.28 17.32 -18.08
N PRO A 184 -9.68 16.66 -19.20
CA PRO A 184 -10.18 17.38 -20.35
C PRO A 184 -11.30 18.27 -19.83
N GLY A 185 -11.10 19.59 -19.86
CA GLY A 185 -11.93 20.52 -19.14
C GLY A 185 -13.41 20.20 -19.37
N SER A 186 -14.08 19.69 -18.34
CA SER A 186 -15.53 19.46 -18.32
C SER A 186 -16.32 20.76 -18.53
N LEU A 187 -15.63 21.89 -18.68
CA LEU A 187 -16.16 23.19 -19.08
C LEU A 187 -16.28 23.39 -20.61
N ALA A 188 -15.67 22.54 -21.46
CA ALA A 188 -15.77 22.68 -22.92
C ALA A 188 -17.06 22.09 -23.52
N LEU A 189 -17.72 21.14 -22.84
CA LEU A 189 -18.96 20.51 -23.33
C LEU A 189 -20.25 21.26 -22.96
N VAL A 190 -20.19 22.24 -22.06
CA VAL A 190 -21.33 23.15 -21.79
C VAL A 190 -21.33 24.34 -22.77
N GLY A 191 -20.17 24.74 -23.31
CA GLY A 191 -20.06 25.88 -24.24
C GLY A 191 -20.57 25.62 -25.66
N LEU A 192 -20.42 24.40 -26.18
CA LEU A 192 -20.88 24.06 -27.53
C LEU A 192 -22.41 23.86 -27.63
N GLY A 193 -23.08 23.52 -26.51
CA GLY A 193 -24.54 23.38 -26.46
C GLY A 193 -25.30 24.71 -26.58
N VAL A 194 -24.75 25.80 -26.05
CA VAL A 194 -25.43 27.12 -26.05
C VAL A 194 -25.30 27.84 -27.41
N ILE A 195 -24.19 27.64 -28.13
CA ILE A 195 -23.99 28.25 -29.47
C ILE A 195 -24.94 27.62 -30.50
N ALA A 196 -25.18 26.31 -30.43
CA ALA A 196 -26.10 25.61 -31.33
C ALA A 196 -27.57 26.07 -31.17
N LEU A 197 -28.01 26.40 -29.94
CA LEU A 197 -29.36 26.91 -29.67
C LEU A 197 -29.53 28.39 -30.03
N GLY A 198 -28.47 29.19 -29.97
CA GLY A 198 -28.49 30.61 -30.36
C GLY A 198 -28.59 30.84 -31.88
N ALA A 199 -27.92 30.01 -32.68
CA ALA A 199 -27.90 30.14 -34.14
C ALA A 199 -29.25 29.73 -34.80
N ALA A 200 -29.97 28.77 -34.21
CA ALA A 200 -31.28 28.33 -34.72
C ALA A 200 -32.38 29.40 -34.58
N ARG A 201 -32.24 30.35 -33.64
CA ARG A 201 -33.26 31.38 -33.37
C ARG A 201 -33.13 32.63 -34.25
N ARG A 202 -32.00 32.82 -34.94
CA ARG A 202 -31.77 33.99 -35.82
C ARG A 202 -32.09 33.78 -37.30
N ARG A 203 -32.48 32.58 -37.72
CA ARG A 203 -32.88 32.28 -39.12
C ARG A 203 -34.40 32.23 -39.34
N ARG A 204 -35.20 32.77 -38.41
CA ARG A 204 -36.65 32.95 -38.57
C ARG A 204 -37.04 34.37 -38.15
N GLY A 205 -36.71 35.34 -39.00
CA GLY A 205 -37.10 36.74 -38.94
C GLY A 205 -37.02 37.32 -40.33
#